data_AF-A0A2N7TRA0-F1
#
_entry.id   AF-A0A2N7TRA0-F1
#
_cell.length_a   1.000
_cell.length_b   1.000
_cell.length_c   1.000
_cell.angle_alpha   90.00
_cell.angle_beta   90.00
_cell.angle_gamma   90.00
#
_symmetry.space_group_name_H-M   'P 1'
#
loop_
_entity.id
_entity.type
_entity.pdbx_description
1 polymer ?
#
loop_
_entity_poly.entity_id
_entity_poly.type
_entity_poly.pdbx_seq_one_letter_code
_entity_poly.pdbx_strand_id
1 'polypeptide(L)'
;MCGIVAAVGSDNVLPVLMEGLKRLEYRGHDSAGFAHYRLKEIHEQPEAVANALEGRLGDDAVRVEALGPDAERLLAATRQVHIVACGTSYHAGLVARYWLEELAGVPCQVEVASEYRYRKVVAQPGTLFLTLSQSGETADTLAALRHAGRRPGTQAYAGSLAICNVPGSSLVRESDLALMTHAGSELGVASTKAFTTQLTTLMLVTLALRQVRGGDPALTARLVRRLRYLPTLLGDTLMLDEEIARLADDFAGRRHALSLGRGSQMPVVAVASMSPQLEKLRSNLQEVRARGGQLLVFADPDAGIRHEEGMEVISVPACCQYLAPIVYTVPLQLLAYRVAVARGTDVDQPRNLAKSVIVE
;
A
#
# COMPACT_ATOMS: atom_id res chain seq x y z
N MET A 1 3.43 15.62 -36.76
CA MET A 1 3.17 16.64 -35.71
C MET A 1 2.79 15.84 -34.49
N CYS A 2 3.76 15.51 -33.62
CA CYS A 2 3.50 14.67 -32.45
C CYS A 2 2.75 15.51 -31.41
N GLY A 3 1.42 15.42 -31.42
CA GLY A 3 0.55 16.10 -30.46
C GLY A 3 0.11 15.12 -29.37
N ILE A 4 0.26 15.51 -28.11
CA ILE A 4 -0.39 14.80 -27.01
C ILE A 4 -1.86 15.18 -27.02
N VAL A 5 -2.75 14.20 -27.26
CA VAL A 5 -4.20 14.38 -27.17
C VAL A 5 -4.65 13.91 -25.80
N ALA A 6 -5.20 14.83 -25.00
CA ALA A 6 -5.78 14.52 -23.69
C ALA A 6 -7.30 14.70 -23.75
N ALA A 7 -8.05 13.76 -23.18
CA ALA A 7 -9.49 13.88 -22.98
C ALA A 7 -9.83 13.76 -21.50
N VAL A 8 -10.69 14.65 -21.02
CA VAL A 8 -11.23 14.64 -19.66
C VAL A 8 -12.75 14.68 -19.80
N GLY A 9 -13.43 13.71 -19.18
CA GLY A 9 -14.89 13.59 -19.24
C GLY A 9 -15.43 12.86 -18.02
N SER A 10 -16.74 12.99 -17.79
CA SER A 10 -17.46 12.29 -16.72
C SER A 10 -17.74 10.82 -17.05
N ASP A 11 -17.66 10.44 -18.33
CA ASP A 11 -17.84 9.07 -18.81
C ASP A 11 -16.50 8.46 -19.23
N ASN A 12 -16.43 7.13 -19.30
CA ASN A 12 -15.24 6.42 -19.77
C ASN A 12 -14.91 6.81 -21.22
N VAL A 13 -13.92 7.68 -21.40
CA VAL A 13 -13.47 8.19 -22.71
C VAL A 13 -12.55 7.21 -23.44
N LEU A 14 -12.09 6.13 -22.79
CA LEU A 14 -11.13 5.18 -23.36
C LEU A 14 -11.60 4.57 -24.70
N PRO A 15 -12.85 4.11 -24.87
CA PRO A 15 -13.31 3.56 -26.15
C PRO A 15 -13.28 4.59 -27.28
N VAL A 16 -13.63 5.85 -26.99
CA VAL A 16 -13.64 6.95 -27.96
C VAL A 16 -12.23 7.30 -28.38
N LEU A 17 -11.33 7.38 -27.40
CA LEU A 17 -9.92 7.63 -27.60
C LEU A 17 -9.26 6.50 -28.42
N MET A 18 -9.53 5.23 -28.08
CA MET A 18 -9.06 4.05 -28.83
C MET A 18 -9.58 4.04 -30.28
N GLU A 19 -10.85 4.37 -30.48
CA GLU A 19 -11.46 4.47 -31.82
C GLU A 19 -10.85 5.61 -32.63
N GLY A 20 -10.62 6.77 -32.02
CA GLY A 20 -9.91 7.89 -32.64
C GLY A 20 -8.50 7.48 -33.10
N LEU A 21 -7.79 6.71 -32.28
CA LEU A 21 -6.46 6.21 -32.60
C LEU A 21 -6.45 5.17 -33.73
N LYS A 22 -7.45 4.27 -33.78
CA LYS A 22 -7.63 3.34 -34.90
C LYS A 22 -7.92 4.06 -36.23
N ARG A 23 -8.56 5.23 -36.18
CA ARG A 23 -8.88 6.06 -37.35
C ARG A 23 -7.74 6.95 -37.81
N LEU A 24 -6.67 7.11 -37.02
CA LEU A 24 -5.48 7.82 -37.45
C LEU A 24 -4.75 6.97 -38.49
N GLU A 25 -4.77 7.42 -39.75
CA GLU A 25 -4.00 6.80 -40.82
C GLU A 25 -2.49 6.91 -40.53
N TYR A 26 -1.79 5.79 -40.69
CA TYR A 26 -0.36 5.66 -40.42
C TYR A 26 0.47 6.60 -41.32
N ARG A 27 1.08 7.64 -40.73
CA ARG A 27 1.97 8.60 -41.43
C ARG A 27 3.44 8.50 -41.04
N GLY A 28 3.87 7.36 -40.49
CA GLY A 28 5.28 7.02 -40.31
C GLY A 28 5.98 7.58 -39.06
N HIS A 29 5.34 8.42 -38.26
CA HIS A 29 5.85 8.87 -36.95
C HIS A 29 4.69 9.23 -36.02
N ASP A 30 4.29 8.33 -35.12
CA ASP A 30 3.56 8.69 -33.90
C ASP A 30 3.69 7.58 -32.84
N SER A 31 4.27 7.92 -31.69
CA SER A 31 4.07 7.17 -30.44
C SER A 31 2.80 7.71 -29.81
N ALA A 32 1.76 6.89 -29.69
CA ALA A 32 0.53 7.26 -29.03
C ALA A 32 0.33 6.38 -27.79
N GLY A 33 0.04 7.01 -26.65
CA GLY A 33 -0.18 6.33 -25.38
C GLY A 33 -1.36 6.93 -24.64
N PHE A 34 -2.09 6.08 -23.91
CA PHE A 34 -3.15 6.51 -23.01
C PHE A 34 -2.65 6.52 -21.57
N ALA A 35 -2.86 7.63 -20.88
CA ALA A 35 -2.62 7.71 -19.44
C ALA A 35 -3.96 7.74 -18.71
N HIS A 36 -4.29 6.63 -18.07
CA HIS A 36 -5.34 6.58 -17.05
C HIS A 36 -4.71 6.97 -15.71
N TYR A 37 -5.37 7.77 -14.86
CA TYR A 37 -4.73 8.24 -13.63
C TYR A 37 -4.30 7.07 -12.75
N ARG A 38 -5.17 6.07 -12.53
CA ARG A 38 -4.80 4.89 -11.75
C ARG A 38 -3.63 4.08 -12.34
N LEU A 39 -3.58 3.85 -13.66
CA LEU A 39 -2.46 3.11 -14.26
C LEU A 39 -1.15 3.89 -14.11
N LYS A 40 -1.21 5.20 -14.35
CA LYS A 40 -0.09 6.12 -14.13
C LYS A 40 0.37 6.06 -12.68
N GLU A 41 -0.54 6.17 -11.72
CA GLU A 41 -0.21 6.14 -10.29
C GLU A 41 0.40 4.79 -9.84
N ILE A 42 -0.05 3.66 -10.42
CA ILE A 42 0.59 2.35 -10.19
C ILE A 42 2.02 2.35 -10.73
N HIS A 43 2.24 2.90 -11.93
CA HIS A 43 3.56 2.96 -12.57
C HIS A 43 4.51 3.99 -11.92
N GLU A 44 3.98 4.99 -11.23
CA GLU A 44 4.76 5.98 -10.47
C GLU A 44 5.29 5.46 -9.13
N GLN A 45 4.90 4.26 -8.69
CA GLN A 45 5.28 3.73 -7.39
C GLN A 45 6.79 3.61 -7.14
N PRO A 46 7.65 3.20 -8.10
CA PRO A 46 9.09 3.22 -7.92
C PRO A 46 9.62 4.61 -7.56
N GLU A 47 9.20 5.64 -8.29
CA GLU A 47 9.61 7.03 -8.06
C GLU A 47 9.02 7.57 -6.76
N ALA A 48 7.73 7.32 -6.50
CA ALA A 48 7.07 7.73 -5.27
C ALA A 48 7.74 7.12 -4.02
N VAL A 49 8.16 5.86 -4.08
CA VAL A 49 8.89 5.20 -3.00
C VAL A 49 10.32 5.74 -2.88
N ALA A 50 11.00 6.05 -3.99
CA ALA A 50 12.30 6.71 -3.95
C ALA A 50 12.20 8.07 -3.23
N ASN A 51 11.20 8.88 -3.57
CA ASN A 51 10.92 10.17 -2.92
C ASN A 51 10.57 10.00 -1.44
N ALA A 52 9.83 8.95 -1.09
CA ALA A 52 9.52 8.62 0.30
C ALA A 52 10.75 8.20 1.14
N LEU A 53 11.84 7.76 0.50
CA LEU A 53 13.09 7.37 1.14
C LEU A 53 14.15 8.48 1.13
N GLU A 54 14.01 9.45 0.23
CA GLU A 54 14.98 10.51 0.01
C GLU A 54 15.29 11.26 1.32
N GLY A 55 16.59 11.41 1.61
CA GLY A 55 17.07 12.10 2.81
C GLY A 55 16.78 11.39 4.14
N ARG A 56 16.18 10.19 4.15
CA ARG A 56 15.79 9.47 5.38
C ARG A 56 16.64 8.25 5.69
N LEU A 57 17.45 7.80 4.74
CA LEU A 57 18.40 6.71 4.92
C LEU A 57 19.83 7.27 5.08
N GLY A 58 20.54 6.81 6.11
CA GLY A 58 22.00 6.82 6.18
C GLY A 58 22.56 5.54 5.52
N ASP A 59 23.86 5.28 5.66
CA ASP A 59 24.49 4.12 5.02
C ASP A 59 23.88 2.80 5.51
N ASP A 60 23.80 2.65 6.83
CA ASP A 60 23.38 1.44 7.54
C ASP A 60 22.27 1.68 8.58
N ALA A 61 21.67 2.87 8.61
CA ALA A 61 20.62 3.26 9.57
C ALA A 61 19.58 4.19 8.93
N VAL A 62 18.39 4.27 9.51
CA VAL A 62 17.43 5.35 9.27
C VAL A 62 17.88 6.59 10.03
N ARG A 63 17.78 7.76 9.39
CA ARG A 63 18.04 9.07 10.01
C ARG A 63 16.83 9.44 10.86
N VAL A 64 16.94 9.28 12.18
CA VAL A 64 15.83 9.50 13.11
C VAL A 64 15.39 10.97 13.08
N GLU A 65 16.34 11.88 12.93
CA GLU A 65 16.14 13.32 12.78
C GLU A 65 15.31 13.70 11.54
N ALA A 66 15.32 12.84 10.50
CA ALA A 66 14.52 13.06 9.29
C ALA A 66 13.01 12.81 9.51
N LEU A 67 12.63 12.22 10.67
CA LEU A 67 11.24 12.02 11.07
C LEU A 67 10.66 13.25 11.79
N GLY A 68 11.51 14.25 12.12
CA GLY A 68 11.12 15.50 12.75
C GLY A 68 12.04 15.89 13.93
N PRO A 69 12.04 17.17 14.34
CA PRO A 69 12.97 17.72 15.33
C PRO A 69 12.90 17.08 16.73
N ASP A 70 11.76 16.47 17.07
CA ASP A 70 11.50 15.80 18.35
C ASP A 70 11.38 14.27 18.24
N ALA A 71 11.68 13.71 17.05
CA ALA A 71 11.47 12.29 16.76
C ALA A 71 12.20 11.38 17.74
N GLU A 72 13.50 11.61 17.98
CA GLU A 72 14.29 10.75 18.87
C GLU A 72 13.70 10.68 20.28
N ARG A 73 13.32 11.83 20.85
CA ARG A 73 12.71 11.93 22.19
C ARG A 73 11.37 11.20 22.26
N LEU A 74 10.49 11.42 21.28
CA LEU A 74 9.16 10.79 21.26
C LEU A 74 9.27 9.28 21.07
N LEU A 75 10.12 8.82 20.14
CA LEU A 75 10.32 7.40 19.87
C LEU A 75 10.99 6.69 21.06
N ALA A 76 11.91 7.34 21.77
CA ALA A 76 12.51 6.79 23.01
C ALA A 76 11.47 6.61 24.13
N ALA A 77 10.52 7.54 24.25
CA ALA A 77 9.43 7.46 25.22
C ALA A 77 8.35 6.43 24.84
N THR A 78 8.31 6.00 23.58
CA THR A 78 7.27 5.12 23.04
C THR A 78 7.39 3.70 23.61
N ARG A 79 6.33 3.24 24.26
CA ARG A 79 6.17 1.89 24.84
C ARG A 79 5.16 1.04 24.08
N GLN A 80 4.22 1.68 23.39
CA GLN A 80 3.19 1.04 22.57
C GLN A 80 2.88 1.98 21.39
N VAL A 81 2.47 1.44 20.25
CA VAL A 81 1.92 2.23 19.13
C VAL A 81 0.43 1.95 19.02
N HIS A 82 -0.36 3.01 18.80
CA HIS A 82 -1.77 2.90 18.46
C HIS A 82 -2.00 3.59 17.11
N ILE A 83 -2.22 2.78 16.07
CA ILE A 83 -2.48 3.25 14.71
C ILE A 83 -3.99 3.43 14.52
N VAL A 84 -4.40 4.60 14.06
CA VAL A 84 -5.81 4.91 13.78
C VAL A 84 -5.96 5.50 12.39
N ALA A 85 -6.80 4.88 11.55
CA ALA A 85 -6.98 5.25 10.15
C ALA A 85 -8.30 4.71 9.56
N CYS A 86 -8.59 5.06 8.31
CA CYS A 86 -9.74 4.54 7.55
C CYS A 86 -9.29 3.86 6.24
N GLY A 87 -10.12 2.93 5.73
CA GLY A 87 -9.98 2.33 4.40
C GLY A 87 -8.59 1.74 4.12
N THR A 88 -8.02 2.05 2.95
CA THR A 88 -6.69 1.56 2.54
C THR A 88 -5.58 1.93 3.53
N SER A 89 -5.65 3.10 4.18
CA SER A 89 -4.68 3.50 5.19
C SER A 89 -4.77 2.66 6.47
N TYR A 90 -5.96 2.19 6.84
CA TYR A 90 -6.12 1.21 7.93
C TYR A 90 -5.42 -0.12 7.61
N HIS A 91 -5.51 -0.61 6.37
CA HIS A 91 -4.80 -1.82 5.95
C HIS A 91 -3.28 -1.66 6.00
N ALA A 92 -2.74 -0.47 5.73
CA ALA A 92 -1.30 -0.21 5.88
C ALA A 92 -0.87 -0.33 7.36
N GLY A 93 -1.73 0.15 8.27
CA GLY A 93 -1.55 -0.03 9.71
C GLY A 93 -1.52 -1.51 10.12
N LEU A 94 -2.41 -2.34 9.56
CA LEU A 94 -2.44 -3.78 9.85
C LEU A 94 -1.15 -4.50 9.46
N VAL A 95 -0.53 -4.09 8.34
CA VAL A 95 0.80 -4.59 7.93
C VAL A 95 1.86 -4.12 8.92
N ALA A 96 1.89 -2.83 9.22
CA ALA A 96 2.91 -2.24 10.09
C ALA A 96 2.88 -2.77 11.52
N ARG A 97 1.73 -3.24 12.01
CA ARG A 97 1.63 -3.95 13.31
C ARG A 97 2.64 -5.09 13.42
N TYR A 98 2.73 -5.94 12.39
CA TYR A 98 3.67 -7.06 12.38
C TYR A 98 5.12 -6.57 12.43
N TRP A 99 5.45 -5.52 11.70
CA TRP A 99 6.79 -4.93 11.72
C TRP A 99 7.14 -4.32 13.08
N LEU A 100 6.23 -3.54 13.68
CA LEU A 100 6.44 -2.92 14.98
C LEU A 100 6.65 -3.96 16.08
N GLU A 101 5.87 -5.04 16.07
CA GLU A 101 6.00 -6.12 17.05
C GLU A 101 7.25 -6.97 16.82
N GLU A 102 7.50 -7.41 15.59
CA GLU A 102 8.59 -8.34 15.27
C GLU A 102 9.96 -7.64 15.19
N LEU A 103 10.04 -6.47 14.55
CA LEU A 103 11.29 -5.75 14.31
C LEU A 103 11.62 -4.76 15.43
N ALA A 104 10.65 -4.02 15.96
CA ALA A 104 10.91 -3.01 16.99
C ALA A 104 10.64 -3.53 18.42
N GLY A 105 9.98 -4.69 18.57
CA GLY A 105 9.59 -5.20 19.89
C GLY A 105 8.62 -4.28 20.62
N VAL A 106 7.76 -3.57 19.87
CA VAL A 106 6.79 -2.61 20.41
C VAL A 106 5.38 -3.12 20.14
N PRO A 107 4.55 -3.33 21.17
CA PRO A 107 3.14 -3.69 21.00
C PRO A 107 2.42 -2.67 20.11
N CYS A 108 1.61 -3.16 19.17
CA CYS A 108 0.89 -2.29 18.25
C CYS A 108 -0.59 -2.65 18.16
N GLN A 109 -1.45 -1.64 18.37
CA GLN A 109 -2.89 -1.74 18.13
C GLN A 109 -3.24 -0.96 16.87
N VAL A 110 -4.16 -1.50 16.06
CA VAL A 110 -4.63 -0.85 14.83
C VAL A 110 -6.15 -0.83 14.87
N GLU A 111 -6.73 0.36 14.74
CA GLU A 111 -8.16 0.56 14.88
C GLU A 111 -8.73 1.42 13.75
N VAL A 112 -9.97 1.13 13.37
CA VAL A 112 -10.72 1.96 12.42
C VAL A 112 -11.13 3.25 13.14
N ALA A 113 -10.85 4.40 12.52
CA ALA A 113 -11.01 5.70 13.19
C ALA A 113 -12.45 6.00 13.62
N SER A 114 -13.44 5.55 12.84
CA SER A 114 -14.86 5.69 13.17
C SER A 114 -15.21 4.99 14.49
N GLU A 115 -14.64 3.82 14.78
CA GLU A 115 -14.89 3.11 16.05
C GLU A 115 -14.18 3.77 17.23
N TYR A 116 -12.91 4.17 17.01
CA TYR A 116 -12.06 4.76 18.04
C TYR A 116 -12.70 6.00 18.69
N ARG A 117 -13.30 6.88 17.87
CA ARG A 117 -13.86 8.16 18.35
C ARG A 117 -15.12 8.01 19.20
N TYR A 118 -15.93 6.98 18.99
CA TYR A 118 -17.20 6.81 19.72
C TYR A 118 -17.09 5.97 21.00
N ARG A 119 -15.98 5.27 21.22
CA ARG A 119 -15.80 4.43 22.41
C ARG A 119 -14.89 5.06 23.47
N LYS A 120 -15.04 4.56 24.71
CA LYS A 120 -14.07 4.80 25.77
C LYS A 120 -12.82 3.96 25.51
N VAL A 121 -11.76 4.63 25.04
CA VAL A 121 -10.44 4.02 24.80
C VAL A 121 -9.59 4.11 26.07
N VAL A 122 -8.91 3.03 26.44
CA VAL A 122 -7.93 3.04 27.55
C VAL A 122 -6.54 2.91 26.93
N ALA A 123 -5.82 4.02 26.85
CA ALA A 123 -4.44 4.04 26.36
C ALA A 123 -3.46 3.75 27.51
N GLN A 124 -2.42 2.97 27.23
CA GLN A 124 -1.33 2.73 28.18
C GLN A 124 -0.39 3.94 28.23
N PRO A 125 0.23 4.26 29.37
CA PRO A 125 1.26 5.28 29.43
C PRO A 125 2.42 4.97 28.48
N GLY A 126 2.91 6.00 27.77
CA GLY A 126 3.94 5.84 26.74
C GLY A 126 3.41 5.40 25.37
N THR A 127 2.09 5.41 25.14
CA THR A 127 1.53 5.07 23.83
C THR A 127 1.75 6.20 22.83
N LEU A 128 2.32 5.92 21.66
CA LEU A 128 2.35 6.82 20.50
C LEU A 128 1.04 6.72 19.72
N PHE A 129 0.36 7.85 19.51
CA PHE A 129 -0.83 7.91 18.66
C PHE A 129 -0.42 8.16 17.21
N LEU A 130 -0.58 7.17 16.34
CA LEU A 130 -0.15 7.25 14.94
C LEU A 130 -1.36 7.31 14.01
N THR A 131 -1.45 8.36 13.20
CA THR A 131 -2.51 8.48 12.17
C THR A 131 -1.96 8.24 10.78
N LEU A 132 -2.75 7.56 9.94
CA LEU A 132 -2.45 7.35 8.52
C LEU A 132 -3.56 7.96 7.66
N SER A 133 -3.20 8.88 6.77
CA SER A 133 -4.17 9.44 5.83
C SER A 133 -3.48 9.93 4.56
N GLN A 134 -4.04 9.62 3.39
CA GLN A 134 -3.53 10.21 2.14
C GLN A 134 -3.83 11.71 2.09
N SER A 135 -5.06 12.12 2.37
CA SER A 135 -5.51 13.52 2.24
C SER A 135 -5.15 14.38 3.45
N GLY A 136 -5.01 13.77 4.63
CA GLY A 136 -4.86 14.51 5.88
C GLY A 136 -6.15 15.16 6.40
N GLU A 137 -7.27 14.96 5.69
CA GLU A 137 -8.58 15.60 5.95
C GLU A 137 -9.70 14.59 6.20
N THR A 138 -9.37 13.30 6.35
CA THR A 138 -10.36 12.26 6.64
C THR A 138 -11.05 12.54 7.98
N ALA A 139 -12.36 12.83 7.95
CA ALA A 139 -13.09 13.38 9.09
C ALA A 139 -12.96 12.52 10.36
N ASP A 140 -13.17 11.20 10.23
CA ASP A 140 -13.06 10.28 11.36
C ASP A 140 -11.63 10.20 11.93
N THR A 141 -10.62 10.20 11.08
CA THR A 141 -9.22 10.13 11.53
C THR A 141 -8.81 11.42 12.26
N LEU A 142 -9.24 12.56 11.74
CA LEU A 142 -9.03 13.86 12.40
C LEU A 142 -9.79 13.96 13.72
N ALA A 143 -11.04 13.49 13.76
CA ALA A 143 -11.83 13.42 14.98
C ALA A 143 -11.18 12.51 16.03
N ALA A 144 -10.63 11.37 15.62
CA ALA A 144 -9.90 10.45 16.49
C ALA A 144 -8.63 11.09 17.09
N LEU A 145 -7.85 11.84 16.31
CA LEU A 145 -6.69 12.59 16.80
C LEU A 145 -7.11 13.62 17.87
N ARG A 146 -8.12 14.43 17.57
CA ARG A 146 -8.64 15.42 18.52
C ARG A 146 -9.21 14.77 19.78
N HIS A 147 -9.85 13.61 19.64
CA HIS A 147 -10.36 12.83 20.77
C HIS A 147 -9.25 12.26 21.64
N ALA A 148 -8.13 11.84 21.04
CA ALA A 148 -6.96 11.36 21.77
C ALA A 148 -6.33 12.47 22.62
N GLY A 149 -6.31 13.72 22.13
CA GLY A 149 -5.70 14.87 22.82
C GLY A 149 -6.57 15.57 23.88
N ARG A 150 -7.90 15.36 23.89
CA ARG A 150 -8.85 16.15 24.71
C ARG A 150 -9.38 15.46 25.98
N ARG A 151 -8.89 14.27 26.36
CA ARG A 151 -9.50 13.49 27.45
C ARG A 151 -8.97 13.86 28.85
N PRO A 152 -9.85 14.31 29.77
CA PRO A 152 -9.49 14.47 31.18
C PRO A 152 -9.31 13.10 31.85
N GLY A 153 -8.22 12.91 32.61
CA GLY A 153 -8.03 11.75 33.49
C GLY A 153 -7.50 10.45 32.84
N THR A 154 -7.22 10.44 31.54
CA THR A 154 -6.41 9.38 30.91
C THR A 154 -4.95 9.80 30.90
N GLN A 155 -4.01 8.94 31.34
CA GLN A 155 -2.59 9.17 31.11
C GLN A 155 -2.39 9.44 29.62
N ALA A 156 -1.87 10.63 29.30
CA ALA A 156 -1.79 11.14 27.95
C ALA A 156 -0.97 10.18 27.06
N TYR A 157 -1.37 10.05 25.80
CA TYR A 157 -0.48 9.54 24.76
C TYR A 157 0.88 10.27 24.88
N ALA A 158 1.97 9.55 24.65
CA ALA A 158 3.33 10.12 24.69
C ALA A 158 3.50 11.28 23.69
N GLY A 159 2.72 11.22 22.62
CA GLY A 159 2.62 12.20 21.55
C GLY A 159 1.87 11.60 20.37
N SER A 160 1.82 12.36 19.29
CA SER A 160 1.13 12.03 18.06
C SER A 160 2.04 12.15 16.84
N LEU A 161 1.92 11.20 15.91
CA LEU A 161 2.63 11.19 14.63
C LEU A 161 1.63 10.99 13.49
N ALA A 162 1.60 11.93 12.55
CA ALA A 162 0.86 11.77 11.30
C ALA A 162 1.77 11.27 10.18
N ILE A 163 1.38 10.20 9.48
CA ILE A 163 1.94 9.87 8.16
C ILE A 163 0.93 10.30 7.10
N CYS A 164 1.32 11.30 6.31
CA CYS A 164 0.41 11.99 5.41
C CYS A 164 1.05 12.27 4.04
N ASN A 165 0.25 12.38 2.98
CA ASN A 165 0.77 12.77 1.67
C ASN A 165 0.62 14.26 1.35
N VAL A 166 -0.37 14.93 1.95
CA VAL A 166 -0.67 16.35 1.69
C VAL A 166 -0.03 17.23 2.77
N PRO A 167 0.99 18.05 2.43
CA PRO A 167 1.61 18.98 3.38
C PRO A 167 0.61 20.03 3.85
N GLY A 168 0.73 20.42 5.11
CA GLY A 168 -0.09 21.48 5.69
C GLY A 168 -1.57 21.13 5.87
N SER A 169 -1.98 19.87 5.71
CA SER A 169 -3.33 19.40 6.02
C SER A 169 -3.65 19.42 7.51
N SER A 170 -4.92 19.26 7.89
CA SER A 170 -5.37 19.31 9.28
C SER A 170 -4.66 18.30 10.18
N LEU A 171 -4.55 17.03 9.76
CA LEU A 171 -3.81 16.02 10.52
C LEU A 171 -2.32 16.37 10.71
N VAL A 172 -1.69 16.95 9.69
CA VAL A 172 -0.28 17.38 9.76
C VAL A 172 -0.10 18.53 10.75
N ARG A 173 -0.99 19.53 10.74
CA ARG A 173 -0.89 20.69 11.62
C ARG A 173 -1.24 20.39 13.08
N GLU A 174 -2.11 19.42 13.32
CA GLU A 174 -2.61 19.07 14.66
C GLU A 174 -1.83 17.95 15.35
N SER A 175 -0.88 17.30 14.66
CA SER A 175 -0.02 16.27 15.25
C SER A 175 1.31 16.87 15.75
N ASP A 176 1.91 16.25 16.77
CA ASP A 176 3.20 16.69 17.32
C ASP A 176 4.34 16.50 16.32
N LEU A 177 4.31 15.39 15.58
CA LEU A 177 5.20 15.10 14.46
C LEU A 177 4.39 14.75 13.21
N ALA A 178 4.96 15.04 12.05
CA ALA A 178 4.40 14.65 10.76
C ALA A 178 5.51 14.15 9.84
N LEU A 179 5.28 12.99 9.23
CA LEU A 179 6.17 12.38 8.27
C LEU A 179 5.46 12.26 6.92
N MET A 180 5.98 13.01 5.94
CA MET A 180 5.34 13.10 4.63
C MET A 180 5.67 11.88 3.77
N THR A 181 4.71 11.34 3.02
CA THR A 181 4.97 10.21 2.12
C THR A 181 5.60 10.63 0.79
N HIS A 182 5.47 11.89 0.39
CA HIS A 182 5.99 12.44 -0.88
C HIS A 182 5.62 11.64 -2.14
N ALA A 183 4.44 11.03 -2.17
CA ALA A 183 3.98 10.24 -3.32
C ALA A 183 3.52 11.10 -4.52
N GLY A 184 3.52 12.43 -4.36
CA GLY A 184 2.90 13.36 -5.31
C GLY A 184 1.37 13.30 -5.27
N SER A 185 0.72 14.01 -6.19
CA SER A 185 -0.75 14.04 -6.26
C SER A 185 -1.30 12.67 -6.65
N GLU A 186 -2.34 12.21 -5.96
CA GLU A 186 -3.06 10.96 -6.23
C GLU A 186 -4.53 11.33 -6.48
N LEU A 187 -4.96 11.17 -7.73
CA LEU A 187 -6.27 11.56 -8.26
C LEU A 187 -7.25 10.39 -8.28
N GLY A 188 -6.77 9.17 -8.57
CA GLY A 188 -7.61 7.97 -8.59
C GLY A 188 -8.24 7.68 -7.24
N VAL A 189 -9.55 7.35 -7.20
CA VAL A 189 -10.28 7.15 -5.93
C VAL A 189 -9.67 6.01 -5.09
N ALA A 190 -9.41 4.85 -5.69
CA ALA A 190 -8.69 3.77 -5.00
C ALA A 190 -7.20 4.12 -4.89
N SER A 191 -6.67 4.06 -3.67
CA SER A 191 -5.28 4.43 -3.38
C SER A 191 -4.29 3.38 -3.88
N THR A 192 -3.18 3.85 -4.46
CA THR A 192 -2.13 2.99 -5.03
C THR A 192 -0.76 3.37 -4.47
N LYS A 193 -0.14 4.41 -5.02
CA LYS A 193 1.16 4.93 -4.57
C LYS A 193 1.14 5.50 -3.16
N ALA A 194 0.02 6.06 -2.70
CA ALA A 194 -0.07 6.50 -1.32
C ALA A 194 -0.04 5.30 -0.34
N PHE A 195 -0.56 4.13 -0.72
CA PHE A 195 -0.46 2.93 0.11
C PHE A 195 0.97 2.39 0.20
N THR A 196 1.67 2.24 -0.93
CA THR A 196 3.05 1.73 -0.93
C THR A 196 4.04 2.69 -0.28
N THR A 197 3.85 4.00 -0.43
CA THR A 197 4.64 5.00 0.30
C THR A 197 4.27 5.10 1.79
N GLN A 198 3.01 4.88 2.18
CA GLN A 198 2.63 4.72 3.60
C GLN A 198 3.34 3.52 4.23
N LEU A 199 3.34 2.37 3.57
CA LEU A 199 4.07 1.18 4.03
C LEU A 199 5.58 1.42 4.13
N THR A 200 6.17 2.07 3.12
CA THR A 200 7.60 2.45 3.13
C THR A 200 7.91 3.35 4.33
N THR A 201 7.05 4.34 4.58
CA THR A 201 7.19 5.30 5.67
C THR A 201 7.00 4.64 7.05
N LEU A 202 6.06 3.70 7.17
CA LEU A 202 5.85 2.89 8.37
C LEU A 202 7.05 1.98 8.68
N MET A 203 7.71 1.43 7.64
CA MET A 203 8.96 0.71 7.83
C MET A 203 10.08 1.62 8.34
N LEU A 204 10.20 2.86 7.83
CA LEU A 204 11.15 3.85 8.36
C LEU A 204 10.89 4.14 9.85
N VAL A 205 9.64 4.35 10.25
CA VAL A 205 9.26 4.57 11.66
C VAL A 205 9.60 3.34 12.51
N THR A 206 9.35 2.14 12.00
CA THR A 206 9.66 0.89 12.70
C THR A 206 11.17 0.73 12.91
N LEU A 207 11.98 0.99 11.89
CA LEU A 207 13.45 0.92 12.00
C LEU A 207 14.00 2.03 12.91
N ALA A 208 13.45 3.24 12.86
CA ALA A 208 13.80 4.32 13.78
C ALA A 208 13.49 3.94 15.24
N LEU A 209 12.29 3.41 15.51
CA LEU A 209 11.93 2.87 16.83
C LEU A 209 12.88 1.76 17.28
N ARG A 210 13.19 0.81 16.39
CA ARG A 210 14.14 -0.27 16.66
C ARG A 210 15.52 0.28 17.05
N GLN A 211 16.03 1.26 16.31
CA GLN A 211 17.33 1.88 16.55
C GLN A 211 17.40 2.57 17.91
N VAL A 212 16.42 3.45 18.20
CA VAL A 212 16.37 4.20 19.47
C VAL A 212 16.23 3.26 20.68
N ARG A 213 15.68 2.07 20.47
CA ARG A 213 15.51 1.03 21.51
C ARG A 213 16.67 0.03 21.59
N GLY A 214 17.76 0.26 20.85
CA GLY A 214 18.95 -0.60 20.89
C GLY A 214 18.77 -1.97 20.25
N GLY A 215 17.88 -2.10 19.25
CA GLY A 215 17.75 -3.32 18.46
C GLY A 215 19.01 -3.64 17.65
N ASP A 216 19.20 -4.91 17.28
CA ASP A 216 20.41 -5.35 16.56
C ASP A 216 20.66 -4.50 15.28
N PRO A 217 21.81 -3.80 15.21
CA PRO A 217 22.15 -2.91 14.11
C PRO A 217 22.45 -3.66 12.81
N ALA A 218 22.89 -4.92 12.85
CA ALA A 218 23.19 -5.69 11.65
C ALA A 218 21.93 -5.98 10.83
N LEU A 219 20.83 -6.37 11.51
CA LEU A 219 19.52 -6.51 10.86
C LEU A 219 19.02 -5.17 10.31
N THR A 220 19.15 -4.08 11.08
CA THR A 220 18.75 -2.74 10.63
C THR A 220 19.48 -2.33 9.36
N ALA A 221 20.82 -2.47 9.34
CA ALA A 221 21.66 -2.18 8.19
C ALA A 221 21.25 -3.00 6.96
N ARG A 222 20.94 -4.28 7.16
CA ARG A 222 20.45 -5.15 6.08
C ARG A 222 19.12 -4.65 5.52
N LEU A 223 18.18 -4.26 6.38
CA LEU A 223 16.87 -3.74 5.94
C LEU A 223 16.97 -2.38 5.27
N VAL A 224 17.85 -1.50 5.75
CA VAL A 224 18.15 -0.20 5.11
C VAL A 224 18.68 -0.39 3.69
N ARG A 225 19.62 -1.33 3.47
CA ARG A 225 20.11 -1.67 2.12
C ARG A 225 19.00 -2.23 1.22
N ARG A 226 18.09 -3.04 1.78
CA ARG A 226 16.94 -3.57 1.03
C ARG A 226 15.92 -2.49 0.68
N LEU A 227 15.63 -1.56 1.60
CA LEU A 227 14.79 -0.38 1.33
C LEU A 227 15.40 0.49 0.21
N ARG A 228 16.71 0.69 0.21
CA ARG A 228 17.40 1.43 -0.86
C ARG A 228 17.20 0.79 -2.24
N TYR A 229 17.09 -0.54 -2.32
CA TYR A 229 16.85 -1.27 -3.57
C TYR A 229 15.35 -1.41 -3.91
N LEU A 230 14.44 -1.07 -2.98
CA LEU A 230 13.00 -1.25 -3.16
C LEU A 230 12.45 -0.56 -4.42
N PRO A 231 12.83 0.69 -4.78
CA PRO A 231 12.38 1.31 -6.03
C PRO A 231 12.67 0.46 -7.28
N THR A 232 13.89 -0.07 -7.39
CA THR A 232 14.28 -0.95 -8.51
C THR A 232 13.42 -2.19 -8.55
N LEU A 233 13.21 -2.82 -7.39
CA LEU A 233 12.38 -4.02 -7.26
C LEU A 233 10.91 -3.77 -7.66
N LEU A 234 10.36 -2.60 -7.32
CA LEU A 234 9.02 -2.21 -7.78
C LEU A 234 8.98 -1.99 -9.30
N GLY A 235 10.04 -1.42 -9.88
CA GLY A 235 10.22 -1.29 -11.33
C GLY A 235 10.21 -2.65 -12.03
N ASP A 236 11.00 -3.61 -11.53
CA ASP A 236 11.03 -4.98 -12.03
C ASP A 236 9.64 -5.65 -11.92
N THR A 237 8.92 -5.38 -10.83
CA THR A 237 7.58 -5.93 -10.60
C THR A 237 6.53 -5.35 -11.57
N LEU A 238 6.67 -4.10 -12.00
CA LEU A 238 5.78 -3.49 -12.98
C LEU A 238 5.89 -4.15 -14.37
N MET A 239 7.02 -4.79 -14.68
CA MET A 239 7.19 -5.53 -15.95
C MET A 239 6.24 -6.73 -16.08
N LEU A 240 5.60 -7.15 -14.98
CA LEU A 240 4.60 -8.22 -14.97
C LEU A 240 3.25 -7.79 -15.59
N ASP A 241 3.06 -6.50 -15.88
CA ASP A 241 1.78 -5.94 -16.33
C ASP A 241 1.21 -6.62 -17.59
N GLU A 242 2.05 -6.90 -18.60
CA GLU A 242 1.59 -7.58 -19.81
C GLU A 242 1.12 -9.02 -19.55
N GLU A 243 1.82 -9.74 -18.67
CA GLU A 243 1.43 -11.10 -18.28
C GLU A 243 0.14 -11.09 -17.47
N ILE A 244 0.01 -10.16 -16.53
CA ILE A 244 -1.21 -9.96 -15.73
C ILE A 244 -2.38 -9.56 -16.63
N ALA A 245 -2.15 -8.74 -17.66
CA ALA A 245 -3.18 -8.32 -18.60
C ALA A 245 -3.76 -9.51 -19.38
N ARG A 246 -2.91 -10.44 -19.85
CA ARG A 246 -3.37 -11.66 -20.54
C ARG A 246 -4.26 -12.52 -19.65
N LEU A 247 -3.93 -12.62 -18.36
CA LEU A 247 -4.67 -13.44 -17.40
C LEU A 247 -5.94 -12.74 -16.89
N ALA A 248 -6.00 -11.41 -16.92
CA ALA A 248 -7.14 -10.65 -16.43
C ALA A 248 -8.44 -10.89 -17.22
N ASP A 249 -8.34 -11.24 -18.50
CA ASP A 249 -9.50 -11.58 -19.36
C ASP A 249 -10.28 -12.77 -18.80
N ASP A 250 -9.58 -13.76 -18.23
CA ASP A 250 -10.20 -14.94 -17.60
C ASP A 250 -10.99 -14.60 -16.32
N PHE A 251 -10.75 -13.41 -15.75
CA PHE A 251 -11.43 -12.90 -14.56
C PHE A 251 -12.52 -11.87 -14.91
N ALA A 252 -12.51 -11.31 -16.11
CA ALA A 252 -13.43 -10.25 -16.53
C ALA A 252 -14.89 -10.71 -16.48
N GLY A 253 -15.18 -11.92 -16.97
CA GLY A 253 -16.53 -12.51 -16.98
C GLY A 253 -17.03 -13.04 -15.63
N ARG A 254 -16.20 -13.05 -14.58
CA ARG A 254 -16.52 -13.73 -13.33
C ARG A 254 -17.15 -12.79 -12.30
N ARG A 255 -18.32 -13.13 -11.76
CA ARG A 255 -19.04 -12.26 -10.80
C ARG A 255 -18.41 -12.17 -9.41
N HIS A 256 -17.49 -13.09 -9.10
CA HIS A 256 -16.84 -13.18 -7.81
C HIS A 256 -15.35 -13.52 -7.97
N ALA A 257 -14.50 -12.87 -7.17
CA ALA A 257 -13.10 -13.23 -6.99
C ALA A 257 -12.84 -13.27 -5.49
N LEU A 258 -12.19 -14.32 -5.00
CA LEU A 258 -12.01 -14.52 -3.57
C LEU A 258 -10.53 -14.58 -3.22
N SER A 259 -10.10 -13.75 -2.27
CA SER A 259 -8.83 -13.92 -1.57
C SER A 259 -9.03 -14.99 -0.49
N LEU A 260 -8.80 -16.26 -0.88
CA LEU A 260 -8.86 -17.51 -0.09
C LEU A 260 -10.28 -18.03 0.33
N GLY A 261 -10.80 -19.07 -0.38
CA GLY A 261 -11.70 -20.12 0.17
C GLY A 261 -13.10 -20.46 -0.44
N ARG A 262 -13.19 -21.62 -1.14
CA ARG A 262 -14.35 -22.52 -1.46
C ARG A 262 -15.33 -22.18 -2.62
N GLY A 263 -15.32 -23.04 -3.65
CA GLY A 263 -16.36 -23.18 -4.69
C GLY A 263 -15.75 -23.62 -6.04
N SER A 264 -16.36 -24.55 -6.76
CA SER A 264 -15.83 -25.15 -8.01
C SER A 264 -15.89 -24.25 -9.25
N GLN A 265 -16.31 -22.97 -9.11
CA GLN A 265 -16.39 -21.99 -10.21
C GLN A 265 -15.64 -20.67 -9.91
N MET A 266 -14.94 -20.60 -8.78
CA MET A 266 -14.40 -19.36 -8.22
C MET A 266 -12.90 -19.26 -8.49
N PRO A 267 -12.41 -18.17 -9.11
CA PRO A 267 -10.98 -17.94 -9.22
C PRO A 267 -10.45 -17.47 -7.85
N VAL A 268 -9.36 -18.06 -7.40
CA VAL A 268 -8.67 -17.71 -6.16
C VAL A 268 -7.35 -17.06 -6.50
N VAL A 269 -7.16 -15.83 -6.04
CA VAL A 269 -5.89 -15.11 -6.14
C VAL A 269 -5.11 -15.33 -4.85
N ALA A 270 -3.85 -15.75 -4.96
CA ALA A 270 -2.99 -16.01 -3.82
C ALA A 270 -1.63 -15.32 -3.97
N VAL A 271 -1.03 -14.96 -2.84
CA VAL A 271 0.32 -14.41 -2.73
C VAL A 271 1.18 -15.38 -1.95
N ALA A 272 2.25 -15.87 -2.56
CA ALA A 272 3.18 -16.84 -2.01
C ALA A 272 4.60 -16.26 -1.97
N SER A 273 4.84 -15.41 -0.98
CA SER A 273 6.18 -14.90 -0.67
C SER A 273 6.96 -15.87 0.23
N MET A 274 8.29 -15.74 0.23
CA MET A 274 9.15 -16.49 1.15
C MET A 274 8.88 -16.07 2.60
N SER A 275 8.19 -16.95 3.34
CA SER A 275 7.77 -16.72 4.73
C SER A 275 7.65 -18.04 5.49
N PRO A 276 7.67 -18.03 6.84
CA PRO A 276 7.45 -19.23 7.65
C PRO A 276 6.13 -19.96 7.37
N GLN A 277 5.14 -19.27 6.80
CA GLN A 277 3.81 -19.80 6.50
C GLN A 277 3.68 -20.41 5.09
N LEU A 278 4.74 -20.41 4.28
CA LEU A 278 4.69 -20.85 2.88
C LEU A 278 4.21 -22.30 2.71
N GLU A 279 4.69 -23.23 3.54
CA GLU A 279 4.25 -24.64 3.45
C GLU A 279 2.75 -24.81 3.75
N LYS A 280 2.25 -24.05 4.74
CA LYS A 280 0.82 -24.04 5.06
C LYS A 280 -0.01 -23.45 3.91
N LEU A 281 0.49 -22.37 3.29
CA LEU A 281 -0.15 -21.81 2.10
C LEU A 281 -0.18 -22.83 0.96
N ARG A 282 0.93 -23.54 0.70
CA ARG A 282 1.01 -24.57 -0.34
C ARG A 282 -0.03 -25.67 -0.14
N SER A 283 -0.22 -26.14 1.09
CA SER A 283 -1.29 -27.08 1.46
C SER A 283 -2.69 -26.53 1.14
N ASN A 284 -2.96 -25.28 1.50
CA ASN A 284 -4.26 -24.65 1.21
C ASN A 284 -4.53 -24.51 -0.30
N LEU A 285 -3.51 -24.18 -1.09
CA LEU A 285 -3.63 -24.08 -2.55
C LEU A 285 -3.96 -25.45 -3.16
N GLN A 286 -3.32 -26.52 -2.69
CA GLN A 286 -3.63 -27.89 -3.11
C GLN A 286 -5.08 -28.26 -2.79
N GLU A 287 -5.60 -27.90 -1.61
CA GLU A 287 -6.99 -28.16 -1.24
C GLU A 287 -8.00 -27.43 -2.15
N VAL A 288 -7.72 -26.18 -2.52
CA VAL A 288 -8.56 -25.40 -3.44
C VAL A 288 -8.56 -26.04 -4.82
N ARG A 289 -7.37 -26.41 -5.31
CA ARG A 289 -7.21 -27.07 -6.62
C ARG A 289 -7.92 -28.42 -6.67
N ALA A 290 -7.79 -29.25 -5.63
CA ALA A 290 -8.45 -30.55 -5.54
C ALA A 290 -9.99 -30.47 -5.60
N ARG A 291 -10.56 -29.29 -5.36
CA ARG A 291 -12.01 -29.01 -5.47
C ARG A 291 -12.41 -28.35 -6.79
N GLY A 292 -11.51 -28.33 -7.78
CA GLY A 292 -11.73 -27.71 -9.08
C GLY A 292 -11.64 -26.19 -9.08
N GLY A 293 -11.06 -25.58 -8.04
CA GLY A 293 -10.80 -24.14 -8.01
C GLY A 293 -9.72 -23.75 -9.02
N GLN A 294 -9.92 -22.63 -9.70
CA GLN A 294 -8.92 -22.03 -10.60
C GLN A 294 -8.05 -21.06 -9.78
N LEU A 295 -6.74 -21.23 -9.84
CA LEU A 295 -5.79 -20.48 -9.02
C LEU A 295 -4.93 -19.55 -9.89
N LEU A 296 -4.79 -18.30 -9.45
CA LEU A 296 -3.75 -17.39 -9.91
C LEU A 296 -2.85 -17.06 -8.71
N VAL A 297 -1.60 -17.51 -8.77
CA VAL A 297 -0.66 -17.40 -7.65
C VAL A 297 0.48 -16.48 -8.02
N PHE A 298 0.62 -15.36 -7.32
CA PHE A 298 1.81 -14.53 -7.36
C PHE A 298 2.85 -15.13 -6.41
N ALA A 299 3.93 -15.71 -6.93
CA ALA A 299 4.88 -16.50 -6.14
C ALA A 299 6.30 -15.95 -6.23
N ASP A 300 7.04 -16.02 -5.13
CA ASP A 300 8.49 -15.84 -5.13
C ASP A 300 9.13 -16.93 -6.02
N PRO A 301 10.22 -16.66 -6.77
CA PRO A 301 10.82 -17.65 -7.66
C PRO A 301 11.31 -18.88 -6.90
N ASP A 302 11.68 -18.71 -5.63
CA ASP A 302 12.17 -19.78 -4.76
C ASP A 302 11.05 -20.46 -3.95
N ALA A 303 9.78 -20.05 -4.14
CA ALA A 303 8.64 -20.60 -3.40
C ALA A 303 8.32 -22.07 -3.76
N GLY A 304 8.92 -22.61 -4.82
CA GLY A 304 8.70 -24.00 -5.26
C GLY A 304 7.27 -24.29 -5.73
N ILE A 305 6.50 -23.26 -6.09
CA ILE A 305 5.15 -23.37 -6.67
C ILE A 305 5.30 -23.24 -8.19
N ARG A 306 4.70 -24.15 -8.96
CA ARG A 306 4.86 -24.24 -10.43
C ARG A 306 3.49 -24.23 -11.11
N HIS A 307 3.46 -23.87 -12.39
CA HIS A 307 2.23 -24.02 -13.19
C HIS A 307 1.77 -25.47 -13.18
N GLU A 308 0.48 -25.67 -12.94
CA GLU A 308 -0.20 -26.97 -12.98
C GLU A 308 -1.62 -26.76 -13.54
N GLU A 309 -2.31 -27.83 -13.93
CA GLU A 309 -3.69 -27.72 -14.40
C GLU A 309 -4.59 -27.06 -13.33
N GLY A 310 -5.26 -25.97 -13.70
CA GLY A 310 -6.06 -25.16 -12.79
C GLY A 310 -5.26 -24.24 -11.85
N MET A 311 -3.95 -24.08 -12.05
CA MET A 311 -3.09 -23.20 -11.27
C MET A 311 -2.06 -22.47 -12.15
N GLU A 312 -2.34 -21.20 -12.41
CA GLU A 312 -1.42 -20.26 -13.04
C GLU A 312 -0.54 -19.59 -12.00
N VAL A 313 0.75 -19.43 -12.30
CA VAL A 313 1.75 -18.87 -11.39
C VAL A 313 2.45 -17.69 -12.07
N ILE A 314 2.41 -16.52 -11.47
CA ILE A 314 3.21 -15.37 -11.91
C ILE A 314 4.39 -15.24 -10.96
N SER A 315 5.60 -15.29 -11.52
CA SER A 315 6.83 -15.14 -10.74
C SER A 315 7.06 -13.67 -10.40
N VAL A 316 6.95 -13.33 -9.12
CA VAL A 316 7.24 -11.98 -8.59
C VAL A 316 8.72 -11.91 -8.21
N PRO A 317 9.44 -10.82 -8.52
CA PRO A 317 10.85 -10.67 -8.13
C PRO A 317 11.12 -10.98 -6.66
N ALA A 318 12.19 -11.76 -6.42
CA ALA A 318 12.54 -12.23 -5.08
C ALA A 318 12.80 -11.05 -4.13
N CYS A 319 12.21 -11.12 -2.94
CA CYS A 319 12.30 -10.05 -1.95
C CYS A 319 12.36 -10.60 -0.53
N CYS A 320 12.91 -9.82 0.40
CA CYS A 320 12.87 -10.26 1.80
C CYS A 320 11.43 -10.16 2.34
N GLN A 321 11.09 -11.05 3.28
CA GLN A 321 9.73 -11.14 3.84
C GLN A 321 9.15 -9.81 4.35
N TYR A 322 10.01 -8.91 4.83
CA TYR A 322 9.60 -7.61 5.37
C TYR A 322 9.21 -6.59 4.29
N LEU A 323 9.70 -6.76 3.05
CA LEU A 323 9.33 -5.91 1.91
C LEU A 323 8.24 -6.54 1.04
N ALA A 324 7.98 -7.85 1.20
CA ALA A 324 6.95 -8.55 0.45
C ALA A 324 5.57 -7.85 0.48
N PRO A 325 5.07 -7.31 1.61
CA PRO A 325 3.79 -6.59 1.60
C PRO A 325 3.77 -5.37 0.66
N ILE A 326 4.91 -4.72 0.43
CA ILE A 326 5.01 -3.57 -0.49
C ILE A 326 5.07 -4.08 -1.93
N VAL A 327 5.95 -5.06 -2.19
CA VAL A 327 6.22 -5.58 -3.54
C VAL A 327 4.98 -6.29 -4.11
N TYR A 328 4.38 -7.21 -3.36
CA TYR A 328 3.23 -8.00 -3.83
C TYR A 328 1.93 -7.20 -3.91
N THR A 329 1.89 -5.97 -3.39
CA THR A 329 0.75 -5.09 -3.62
C THR A 329 0.67 -4.64 -5.08
N VAL A 330 1.81 -4.38 -5.74
CA VAL A 330 1.86 -3.91 -7.13
C VAL A 330 1.16 -4.87 -8.11
N PRO A 331 1.48 -6.17 -8.16
CA PRO A 331 0.81 -7.08 -9.09
C PRO A 331 -0.69 -7.24 -8.78
N LEU A 332 -1.10 -7.12 -7.52
CA LEU A 332 -2.53 -7.13 -7.15
C LEU A 332 -3.25 -5.87 -7.63
N GLN A 333 -2.61 -4.70 -7.58
CA GLN A 333 -3.15 -3.46 -8.13
C GLN A 333 -3.25 -3.54 -9.65
N LEU A 334 -2.23 -4.08 -10.32
CA LEU A 334 -2.25 -4.32 -11.77
C LEU A 334 -3.39 -5.27 -12.16
N LEU A 335 -3.55 -6.39 -11.44
CA LEU A 335 -4.65 -7.32 -11.69
C LEU A 335 -6.02 -6.64 -11.52
N ALA A 336 -6.21 -5.90 -10.43
CA ALA A 336 -7.44 -5.18 -10.18
C ALA A 336 -7.73 -4.14 -11.28
N TYR A 337 -6.71 -3.41 -11.73
CA TYR A 337 -6.82 -2.46 -12.84
C TYR A 337 -7.20 -3.16 -14.15
N ARG A 338 -6.47 -4.23 -14.53
CA ARG A 338 -6.69 -4.95 -15.79
C ARG A 338 -8.07 -5.61 -15.84
N VAL A 339 -8.54 -6.19 -14.75
CA VAL A 339 -9.89 -6.73 -14.64
C VAL A 339 -10.96 -5.64 -14.76
N ALA A 340 -10.75 -4.47 -14.14
CA ALA A 340 -11.69 -3.35 -14.23
C ALA A 340 -11.77 -2.77 -15.66
N VAL A 341 -10.64 -2.69 -16.36
CA VAL A 341 -10.59 -2.30 -17.77
C VAL A 341 -11.31 -3.33 -18.64
N ALA A 342 -11.04 -4.62 -18.46
CA ALA A 342 -11.69 -5.69 -19.22
C ALA A 342 -13.22 -5.73 -19.01
N ARG A 343 -13.70 -5.30 -17.84
CA ARG A 343 -15.14 -5.16 -17.54
C ARG A 343 -15.77 -3.86 -18.05
N GLY A 344 -14.99 -2.93 -18.56
CA GLY A 344 -15.46 -1.61 -19.00
C GLY A 344 -15.99 -0.72 -17.85
N THR A 345 -15.56 -0.97 -16.61
CA THR A 345 -15.95 -0.13 -15.46
C THR A 345 -15.10 1.14 -15.39
N ASP A 346 -15.64 2.22 -14.81
CA ASP A 346 -14.84 3.41 -14.52
C ASP A 346 -13.79 3.08 -13.46
N VAL A 347 -12.53 3.10 -13.89
CA VAL A 347 -11.42 2.71 -13.04
C VAL A 347 -10.97 3.90 -12.18
N ASP A 348 -11.17 5.16 -12.54
CA ASP A 348 -10.67 6.29 -11.74
C ASP A 348 -11.72 6.73 -10.72
N GLN A 349 -13.01 6.65 -11.08
CA GLN A 349 -14.16 7.03 -10.26
C GLN A 349 -15.14 5.85 -10.11
N PRO A 350 -14.82 4.84 -9.29
CA PRO A 350 -15.73 3.75 -9.03
C PRO A 350 -17.05 4.27 -8.44
N ARG A 351 -18.17 3.71 -8.91
CA ARG A 351 -19.51 4.10 -8.45
C ARG A 351 -19.60 4.03 -6.91
N ASN A 352 -20.24 5.03 -6.33
CA ASN A 352 -20.52 5.16 -4.88
C ASN A 352 -19.29 5.39 -3.98
N LEU A 353 -18.10 5.64 -4.55
CA LEU A 353 -16.89 5.93 -3.77
C LEU A 353 -16.42 7.36 -4.00
N ALA A 354 -15.82 7.95 -2.97
CA ALA A 354 -15.18 9.26 -3.02
C ALA A 354 -13.70 9.13 -2.65
N LYS A 355 -12.86 10.01 -3.21
CA LYS A 355 -11.40 9.99 -2.96
C LYS A 355 -11.05 10.21 -1.50
N SER A 356 -11.79 11.08 -0.81
CA SER A 356 -11.65 11.34 0.62
C SER A 356 -13.02 11.61 1.21
N VAL A 357 -13.32 10.99 2.34
CA VAL A 357 -14.54 11.26 3.11
C VAL A 357 -14.21 12.40 4.09
N ILE A 358 -14.64 13.61 3.73
CA ILE A 358 -14.36 14.87 4.46
C ILE A 358 -15.57 15.38 5.25
N VAL A 359 -16.73 14.76 5.07
CA VAL A 359 -17.99 15.03 5.77
C VAL A 359 -18.58 13.71 6.25
N GLU A 360 -19.31 13.77 7.36
CA GLU A 360 -20.08 12.63 7.91
C GLU A 360 -21.36 12.36 7.12
#